data_AF-A0A1Z5SBL6-F1
#
_entry.id   AF-A0A1Z5SBL6-F1
#
_cell.length_a   1.000
_cell.length_b   1.000
_cell.length_c   1.000
_cell.angle_alpha   90.00
_cell.angle_beta   90.00
_cell.angle_gamma   90.00
#
_symmetry.space_group_name_H-M   'P 1'
#
loop_
_entity.id
_entity.type
_entity.pdbx_description
1 polymer ?
#
loop_
_entity_poly.entity_id
_entity_poly.type
_entity_poly.pdbx_seq_one_letter_code
_entity_poly.pdbx_strand_id
1 'polypeptide(L)'
;MLELSKGIKEMKGILYGNGEDDPCEEACKQLTKEFFKKNTDTFRQFIVCLQYVNLDTQKDVTQVIANLQRQKVDSRLVASDYLEANLDLLEILMSGYENLDIAIHYSTLLRDCIRHQVAARYVLECPHLRTFFDHIQFPDFNIQSDVFKTFKELMTRHKSTVAEFFSKNYDWFFAEFNSKLILSASNYFIRRQAVQLLRDILLERSNSAVMMRYVSSKEHLMIHMNLLRDDSIAIQVEAFHVFKLFVANKEQPPEITSILRTNRSKLLRFLKDFTTVEKDDKKFEADKATVISKILALAGAEN
;
A
#
# COMPACT_ATOMS: atom_id res chain seq x y z
N MET A 1 -21.67 -3.12 28.11
CA MET A 1 -21.83 -3.37 26.65
C MET A 1 -22.94 -2.53 26.04
N LEU A 2 -24.19 -2.60 26.53
CA LEU A 2 -25.30 -1.77 26.01
C LEU A 2 -25.04 -0.25 26.12
N GLU A 3 -24.54 0.23 27.26
CA GLU A 3 -24.19 1.65 27.45
C GLU A 3 -23.08 2.12 26.51
N LEU A 4 -22.08 1.26 26.23
CA LEU A 4 -20.99 1.57 25.29
C LEU A 4 -21.54 1.72 23.86
N SER A 5 -22.36 0.76 23.41
CA SER A 5 -23.01 0.83 22.10
C SER A 5 -23.91 2.06 21.96
N LYS A 6 -24.61 2.47 23.04
CA LYS A 6 -25.41 3.70 23.06
C LYS A 6 -24.54 4.94 22.91
N GLY A 7 -23.47 5.06 23.70
CA GLY A 7 -22.54 6.18 23.61
C GLY A 7 -21.87 6.31 22.23
N ILE A 8 -21.52 5.19 21.60
CA ILE A 8 -20.96 5.19 20.23
C ILE A 8 -21.97 5.72 19.20
N LYS A 9 -23.25 5.35 19.33
CA LYS A 9 -24.31 5.87 18.46
C LYS A 9 -24.54 7.36 18.66
N GLU A 10 -24.48 7.85 19.89
CA GLU A 10 -24.55 9.28 20.19
C GLU A 10 -23.37 10.05 19.57
N MET A 11 -22.14 9.53 19.72
CA MET A 11 -20.96 10.10 19.04
C MET A 11 -21.14 10.12 17.52
N LYS A 12 -21.66 9.04 16.93
CA LYS A 12 -21.93 8.96 15.49
C LYS A 12 -22.98 9.99 15.06
N GLY A 13 -24.04 10.19 15.84
CA GLY A 13 -25.05 11.21 15.59
C GLY A 13 -24.47 12.62 15.61
N ILE A 14 -23.54 12.93 16.53
CA ILE A 14 -22.84 14.22 16.56
C ILE A 14 -22.01 14.42 15.29
N LEU A 15 -21.30 13.39 14.83
CA LEU A 15 -20.31 13.49 13.74
C LEU A 15 -20.91 13.42 12.33
N TYR A 16 -22.07 12.79 12.16
CA TYR A 16 -22.69 12.54 10.87
C TYR A 16 -24.11 13.12 10.74
N GLY A 17 -24.65 13.68 11.80
CA GLY A 17 -26.03 14.13 11.85
C GLY A 17 -26.99 12.98 12.14
N ASN A 18 -28.23 13.34 12.45
CA ASN A 18 -29.33 12.41 12.76
C ASN A 18 -30.30 12.23 11.58
N GLY A 19 -29.98 12.80 10.41
CA GLY A 19 -30.82 12.76 9.20
C GLY A 19 -31.80 13.92 9.08
N GLU A 20 -32.02 14.69 10.15
CA GLU A 20 -32.84 15.90 10.16
C GLU A 20 -31.95 17.16 10.19
N ASP A 21 -30.87 17.13 10.99
CA ASP A 21 -29.93 18.23 11.14
C ASP A 21 -28.52 17.85 10.65
N ASP A 22 -27.84 18.84 10.05
CA ASP A 22 -26.42 18.74 9.71
C ASP A 22 -25.54 18.71 10.98
N PRO A 23 -24.36 18.06 10.95
CA PRO A 23 -23.42 18.04 12.07
C PRO A 23 -23.03 19.45 12.52
N CYS A 24 -23.21 19.76 13.81
CA CYS A 24 -22.72 20.99 14.39
C CYS A 24 -21.18 20.96 14.49
N GLU A 25 -20.51 21.91 13.82
CA GLU A 25 -19.04 21.98 13.77
C GLU A 25 -18.41 22.11 15.17
N GLU A 26 -19.00 22.94 16.04
CA GLU A 26 -18.48 23.14 17.40
C GLU A 26 -18.60 21.87 18.26
N ALA A 27 -19.72 21.15 18.14
CA ALA A 27 -19.91 19.87 18.82
C ALA A 27 -18.92 18.81 18.32
N CYS A 28 -18.65 18.75 17.01
CA CYS A 28 -17.64 17.87 16.43
C CYS A 28 -16.24 18.18 16.97
N LYS A 29 -15.86 19.47 17.04
CA LYS A 29 -14.57 19.91 17.59
C LYS A 29 -14.45 19.56 19.07
N GLN A 30 -15.49 19.80 19.86
CA GLN A 30 -15.49 19.50 21.28
C GLN A 30 -15.37 17.99 21.53
N LEU A 31 -16.14 17.17 20.80
CA LEU A 31 -16.04 15.71 20.88
C LEU A 31 -14.62 15.24 20.51
N THR A 32 -14.03 15.80 19.46
CA THR A 32 -12.65 15.48 19.05
C THR A 32 -11.64 15.83 20.13
N LYS A 33 -11.75 17.02 20.76
CA LYS A 33 -10.89 17.45 21.86
C LYS A 33 -10.95 16.45 23.03
N GLU A 34 -12.15 16.06 23.45
CA GLU A 34 -12.32 15.16 24.60
C GLU A 34 -11.93 13.71 24.28
N PHE A 35 -12.16 13.24 23.05
CA PHE A 35 -11.79 11.89 22.62
C PHE A 35 -10.27 11.66 22.62
N PHE A 36 -9.49 12.65 22.19
CA PHE A 36 -8.02 12.60 22.15
C PHE A 36 -7.35 13.29 23.34
N LYS A 37 -8.08 13.51 24.43
CA LYS A 37 -7.52 14.12 25.64
C LYS A 37 -6.58 13.13 26.32
N LYS A 38 -5.35 13.57 26.61
CA LYS A 38 -4.29 12.70 27.13
C LYS A 38 -4.66 11.93 28.41
N ASN A 39 -5.55 12.46 29.23
CA ASN A 39 -5.88 11.86 30.53
C ASN A 39 -7.08 10.90 30.49
N THR A 40 -7.81 10.80 29.36
CA THR A 40 -9.02 9.97 29.26
C THR A 40 -8.78 8.64 28.57
N ASP A 41 -7.72 8.51 27.76
CA ASP A 41 -7.36 7.29 27.02
C ASP A 41 -8.52 6.65 26.23
N THR A 42 -9.51 7.45 25.83
CA THR A 42 -10.73 6.97 25.16
C THR A 42 -10.39 6.18 23.90
N PHE A 43 -9.46 6.68 23.08
CA PHE A 43 -9.05 5.99 21.85
C PHE A 43 -8.44 4.61 22.13
N ARG A 44 -7.55 4.50 23.12
CA ARG A 44 -6.97 3.22 23.57
C ARG A 44 -8.06 2.26 24.03
N GLN A 45 -8.99 2.73 24.87
CA GLN A 45 -10.08 1.90 25.38
C GLN A 45 -10.96 1.37 24.24
N PHE A 46 -11.22 2.19 23.22
CA PHE A 46 -11.97 1.75 22.04
C PHE A 46 -11.25 0.63 21.28
N ILE A 47 -9.91 0.72 21.10
CA ILE A 47 -9.12 -0.33 20.44
C ILE A 47 -9.19 -1.65 21.23
N VAL A 48 -8.91 -1.59 22.53
CA VAL A 48 -8.84 -2.79 23.40
C VAL A 48 -10.21 -3.45 23.55
N CYS A 49 -11.27 -2.65 23.64
CA CYS A 49 -12.63 -3.14 23.83
C CYS A 49 -13.32 -3.60 22.53
N LEU A 50 -12.77 -3.27 21.36
CA LEU A 50 -13.41 -3.50 20.06
C LEU A 50 -13.80 -4.98 19.85
N GLN A 51 -12.93 -5.90 20.26
CA GLN A 51 -13.17 -7.34 20.11
C GLN A 51 -14.34 -7.88 20.95
N TYR A 52 -14.76 -7.15 22.00
CA TYR A 52 -15.83 -7.59 22.90
C TYR A 52 -17.21 -7.07 22.48
N VAL A 53 -17.29 -6.04 21.62
CA VAL A 53 -18.57 -5.49 21.14
C VAL A 53 -19.09 -6.25 19.91
N ASN A 54 -20.40 -6.17 19.65
CA ASN A 54 -21.00 -6.80 18.47
C ASN A 54 -20.56 -6.14 17.15
N LEU A 55 -20.71 -6.87 16.04
CA LEU A 55 -20.23 -6.44 14.71
C LEU A 55 -20.75 -5.06 14.28
N ASP A 56 -22.02 -4.74 14.56
CA ASP A 56 -22.58 -3.42 14.21
C ASP A 56 -21.91 -2.30 15.01
N THR A 57 -21.67 -2.54 16.31
CA THR A 57 -20.92 -1.60 17.15
C THR A 57 -19.47 -1.50 16.70
N GLN A 58 -18.83 -2.59 16.27
CA GLN A 58 -17.46 -2.55 15.72
C GLN A 58 -17.37 -1.64 14.49
N LYS A 59 -18.33 -1.76 13.56
CA LYS A 59 -18.43 -0.89 12.39
C LYS A 59 -18.61 0.57 12.79
N ASP A 60 -19.54 0.84 13.72
CA ASP A 60 -19.76 2.20 14.23
C ASP A 60 -18.50 2.78 14.89
N VAL A 61 -17.75 1.99 15.67
CA VAL A 61 -16.47 2.41 16.26
C VAL A 61 -15.46 2.80 15.18
N THR A 62 -15.26 1.94 14.18
CA THR A 62 -14.31 2.25 13.10
C THR A 62 -14.69 3.53 12.35
N GLN A 63 -15.98 3.75 12.11
CA GLN A 63 -16.48 4.94 11.42
C GLN A 63 -16.30 6.21 12.27
N VAL A 64 -16.64 6.16 13.56
CA VAL A 64 -16.47 7.27 14.51
C VAL A 64 -15.00 7.66 14.60
N ILE A 65 -14.10 6.70 14.82
CA ILE A 65 -12.66 6.96 14.89
C ILE A 65 -12.13 7.54 13.58
N ALA A 66 -12.54 7.01 12.43
CA ALA A 66 -12.10 7.50 11.12
C ALA A 66 -12.46 8.99 10.92
N ASN A 67 -13.64 9.41 11.39
CA ASN A 67 -14.05 10.82 11.36
C ASN A 67 -13.18 11.65 12.30
N LEU A 68 -13.11 11.26 13.58
CA LEU A 68 -12.38 11.99 14.63
C LEU A 68 -10.91 12.19 14.27
N GLN A 69 -10.23 11.20 13.67
CA GLN A 69 -8.83 11.33 13.25
C GLN A 69 -8.61 12.41 12.16
N ARG A 70 -9.64 12.72 11.37
CA ARG A 70 -9.56 13.69 10.25
C ARG A 70 -9.98 15.09 10.67
N GLN A 71 -10.62 15.23 11.82
CA GLN A 71 -11.11 16.51 12.34
C GLN A 71 -9.94 17.45 12.66
N LYS A 72 -10.09 18.71 12.25
CA LYS A 72 -9.18 19.78 12.66
C LYS A 72 -9.82 20.56 13.79
N VAL A 73 -9.05 20.74 14.84
CA VAL A 73 -9.43 21.51 16.01
C VAL A 73 -8.44 22.65 16.13
N ASP A 74 -8.93 23.89 16.12
CA ASP A 74 -8.08 25.09 16.14
C ASP A 74 -6.98 25.04 15.06
N SER A 75 -7.35 24.56 13.87
CA SER A 75 -6.49 24.32 12.70
C SER A 75 -5.41 23.23 12.86
N ARG A 76 -5.44 22.44 13.94
CA ARG A 76 -4.51 21.34 14.20
C ARG A 76 -5.19 19.97 14.16
N LEU A 77 -4.44 18.93 13.82
CA LEU A 77 -4.90 17.55 13.87
C LEU A 77 -4.56 16.95 15.24
N VAL A 78 -5.46 17.10 16.21
CA VAL A 78 -5.24 16.64 17.60
C VAL A 78 -4.95 15.14 17.68
N ALA A 79 -5.54 14.35 16.77
CA ALA A 79 -5.25 12.93 16.64
C ALA A 79 -3.76 12.65 16.36
N SER A 80 -3.09 13.50 15.57
CA SER A 80 -1.66 13.36 15.29
C SER A 80 -0.84 13.53 16.58
N ASP A 81 -1.13 14.56 17.37
CA ASP A 81 -0.43 14.86 18.63
C ASP A 81 -0.69 13.77 19.67
N TYR A 82 -1.90 13.19 19.69
CA TYR A 82 -2.24 12.07 20.56
C TYR A 82 -1.47 10.80 20.16
N LEU A 83 -1.43 10.47 18.86
CA LEU A 83 -0.73 9.29 18.34
C LEU A 83 0.77 9.37 18.61
N GLU A 84 1.39 10.54 18.45
CA GLU A 84 2.82 10.73 18.75
C GLU A 84 3.15 10.39 20.22
N ALA A 85 2.23 10.65 21.14
CA ALA A 85 2.38 10.31 22.56
C ALA A 85 1.98 8.85 22.90
N ASN A 86 1.36 8.11 21.98
CA ASN A 86 0.76 6.79 22.21
C ASN A 86 1.05 5.81 21.05
N LEU A 87 2.30 5.78 20.57
CA LEU A 87 2.69 4.99 19.40
C LEU A 87 2.55 3.47 19.62
N ASP A 88 2.56 3.01 20.88
CA ASP A 88 2.33 1.61 21.24
C ASP A 88 0.94 1.10 20.80
N LEU A 89 -0.04 1.99 20.63
CA LEU A 89 -1.35 1.64 20.06
C LEU A 89 -1.24 1.04 18.66
N LEU A 90 -0.23 1.45 17.88
CA LEU A 90 -0.02 0.94 16.54
C LEU A 90 0.44 -0.52 16.59
N GLU A 91 1.20 -0.91 17.62
CA GLU A 91 1.58 -2.31 17.84
C GLU A 91 0.38 -3.16 18.23
N ILE A 92 -0.48 -2.67 19.12
CA ILE A 92 -1.72 -3.36 19.48
C ILE A 92 -2.59 -3.63 18.24
N LEU A 93 -2.73 -2.63 17.36
CA LEU A 93 -3.46 -2.77 16.11
C LEU A 93 -2.82 -3.79 15.16
N MET A 94 -1.48 -3.81 15.05
CA MET A 94 -0.76 -4.78 14.21
C MET A 94 -0.86 -6.21 14.77
N SER A 95 -0.73 -6.40 16.08
CA SER A 95 -0.82 -7.72 16.72
C SER A 95 -2.22 -8.30 16.63
N GLY A 96 -3.28 -7.48 16.65
CA GLY A 96 -4.64 -7.99 16.56
C GLY A 96 -5.03 -8.55 15.19
N TYR A 97 -4.16 -8.48 14.18
CA TYR A 97 -4.37 -9.20 12.91
C TYR A 97 -4.32 -10.73 13.09
N GLU A 98 -3.71 -11.22 14.18
CA GLU A 98 -3.73 -12.64 14.55
C GLU A 98 -5.15 -13.13 14.89
N ASN A 99 -6.04 -12.23 15.29
CA ASN A 99 -7.45 -12.53 15.48
C ASN A 99 -8.24 -12.17 14.21
N LEU A 100 -8.51 -13.18 13.39
CA LEU A 100 -9.18 -13.01 12.09
C LEU A 100 -10.59 -12.41 12.19
N ASP A 101 -11.28 -12.56 13.33
CA ASP A 101 -12.62 -12.01 13.54
C ASP A 101 -12.62 -10.47 13.64
N ILE A 102 -11.50 -9.88 14.09
CA ILE A 102 -11.35 -8.44 14.26
C ILE A 102 -10.33 -7.79 13.31
N ALA A 103 -9.55 -8.61 12.60
CA ALA A 103 -8.43 -8.16 11.75
C ALA A 103 -8.82 -7.06 10.74
N ILE A 104 -10.00 -7.14 10.11
CA ILE A 104 -10.48 -6.11 9.16
C ILE A 104 -10.70 -4.76 9.87
N HIS A 105 -11.27 -4.79 11.07
CA HIS A 105 -11.50 -3.58 11.84
C HIS A 105 -10.18 -2.97 12.31
N TYR A 106 -9.24 -3.79 12.78
CA TYR A 106 -7.92 -3.33 13.20
C TYR A 106 -7.12 -2.77 12.02
N SER A 107 -7.21 -3.42 10.86
CA SER A 107 -6.60 -2.93 9.63
C SER A 107 -7.19 -1.60 9.18
N THR A 108 -8.50 -1.42 9.32
CA THR A 108 -9.17 -0.14 9.04
C THR A 108 -8.69 0.96 9.99
N LEU A 109 -8.63 0.69 11.31
CA LEU A 109 -8.16 1.64 12.31
C LEU A 109 -6.69 2.01 12.08
N LEU A 110 -5.83 1.03 11.83
CA LEU A 110 -4.41 1.26 11.55
C LEU A 110 -4.25 2.12 10.29
N ARG A 111 -5.03 1.84 9.25
CA ARG A 111 -5.04 2.63 8.00
C ARG A 111 -5.42 4.09 8.23
N ASP A 112 -6.39 4.36 9.11
CA ASP A 112 -6.70 5.73 9.49
C ASP A 112 -5.53 6.37 10.28
N CYS A 113 -4.90 5.64 11.21
CA CYS A 113 -3.76 6.15 11.98
C CYS A 113 -2.57 6.54 11.08
N ILE A 114 -2.19 5.71 10.12
CA ILE A 114 -1.05 5.96 9.22
C ILE A 114 -1.29 7.14 8.25
N ARG A 115 -2.49 7.75 8.25
CA ARG A 115 -2.69 9.06 7.62
C ARG A 115 -1.83 10.15 8.26
N HIS A 116 -1.50 9.99 9.53
CA HIS A 116 -0.57 10.85 10.25
C HIS A 116 0.87 10.36 10.05
N GLN A 117 1.76 11.27 9.65
CA GLN A 117 3.15 10.92 9.31
C GLN A 117 3.91 10.31 10.50
N VAL A 118 3.63 10.77 11.73
CA VAL A 118 4.21 10.22 12.97
C VAL A 118 3.90 8.73 13.14
N ALA A 119 2.66 8.33 12.89
CA ALA A 119 2.23 6.94 13.00
C ALA A 119 2.79 6.08 11.86
N ALA A 120 2.73 6.58 10.62
CA ALA A 120 3.32 5.86 9.48
C ALA A 120 4.82 5.63 9.65
N ARG A 121 5.56 6.64 10.13
CA ARG A 121 7.00 6.53 10.40
C ARG A 121 7.27 5.44 11.43
N TYR A 122 6.52 5.43 12.53
CA TYR A 122 6.65 4.40 13.56
C TYR A 122 6.43 2.99 13.01
N VAL A 123 5.35 2.79 12.25
CA VAL A 123 5.04 1.48 11.65
C VAL A 123 6.13 1.04 10.67
N LEU A 124 6.69 1.96 9.88
CA LEU A 124 7.80 1.66 8.94
C LEU A 124 9.10 1.26 9.65
N GLU A 125 9.37 1.82 10.82
CA GLU A 125 10.58 1.54 11.61
C GLU A 125 10.39 0.35 12.57
N CYS A 126 9.15 -0.13 12.74
CA CYS A 126 8.81 -1.22 13.64
C CYS A 126 9.18 -2.61 13.07
N PRO A 127 9.74 -3.54 13.87
CA PRO A 127 9.99 -4.92 13.45
C PRO A 127 8.75 -5.66 12.93
N HIS A 128 7.57 -5.31 13.46
CA HIS A 128 6.29 -5.89 13.06
C HIS A 128 5.89 -5.55 11.61
N LEU A 129 6.56 -4.62 10.92
CA LEU A 129 6.30 -4.36 9.50
C LEU A 129 6.38 -5.63 8.64
N ARG A 130 7.28 -6.56 8.98
CA ARG A 130 7.46 -7.79 8.20
C ARG A 130 6.24 -8.72 8.27
N THR A 131 5.45 -8.66 9.34
CA THR A 131 4.26 -9.52 9.48
C THR A 131 3.19 -9.17 8.45
N PHE A 132 3.19 -7.96 7.87
CA PHE A 132 2.32 -7.62 6.75
C PHE A 132 2.48 -8.59 5.57
N PHE A 133 3.69 -9.06 5.27
CA PHE A 133 3.88 -10.01 4.17
C PHE A 133 3.18 -11.35 4.42
N ASP A 134 3.04 -11.74 5.68
CA ASP A 134 2.36 -12.97 6.06
C ASP A 134 0.84 -12.73 6.17
N HIS A 135 0.42 -11.60 6.76
CA HIS A 135 -0.99 -11.21 6.87
C HIS A 135 -1.66 -10.96 5.50
N ILE A 136 -0.93 -10.41 4.52
CA ILE A 136 -1.42 -10.26 3.14
C ILE A 136 -1.70 -11.63 2.51
N GLN A 137 -1.06 -12.69 2.98
CA GLN A 137 -1.23 -14.03 2.43
C GLN A 137 -2.32 -14.84 3.14
N PHE A 138 -3.12 -14.22 4.02
CA PHE A 138 -4.25 -14.90 4.65
C PHE A 138 -5.24 -15.46 3.61
N PRO A 139 -5.86 -16.63 3.88
CA PRO A 139 -6.78 -17.26 2.94
C PRO A 139 -8.08 -16.47 2.71
N ASP A 140 -8.54 -15.71 3.72
CA ASP A 140 -9.74 -14.90 3.60
C ASP A 140 -9.48 -13.68 2.72
N PHE A 141 -10.20 -13.59 1.60
CA PHE A 141 -10.06 -12.52 0.63
C PHE A 141 -10.38 -11.13 1.20
N ASN A 142 -11.37 -11.01 2.09
CA ASN A 142 -11.75 -9.72 2.66
C ASN A 142 -10.64 -9.19 3.58
N ILE A 143 -10.10 -10.06 4.44
CA ILE A 143 -8.97 -9.72 5.32
C ILE A 143 -7.75 -9.39 4.47
N GLN A 144 -7.37 -10.28 3.56
CA GLN A 144 -6.24 -10.09 2.67
C GLN A 144 -6.32 -8.76 1.89
N SER A 145 -7.46 -8.47 1.28
CA SER A 145 -7.69 -7.25 0.49
C SER A 145 -7.60 -6.01 1.36
N ASP A 146 -8.12 -6.04 2.58
CA ASP A 146 -8.06 -4.90 3.50
C ASP A 146 -6.63 -4.67 4.03
N VAL A 147 -5.93 -5.73 4.43
CA VAL A 147 -4.52 -5.66 4.85
C VAL A 147 -3.64 -5.11 3.72
N PHE A 148 -3.85 -5.57 2.48
CA PHE A 148 -3.11 -5.07 1.32
C PHE A 148 -3.38 -3.58 1.09
N LYS A 149 -4.61 -3.09 1.27
CA LYS A 149 -4.92 -1.65 1.18
C LYS A 149 -4.15 -0.84 2.21
N THR A 150 -4.08 -1.33 3.45
CA THR A 150 -3.33 -0.68 4.53
C THR A 150 -1.83 -0.67 4.22
N PHE A 151 -1.27 -1.79 3.77
CA PHE A 151 0.13 -1.88 3.34
C PHE A 151 0.43 -0.94 2.17
N LYS A 152 -0.42 -0.92 1.14
CA LYS A 152 -0.31 -0.01 -0.01
C LYS A 152 -0.33 1.46 0.43
N GLU A 153 -1.24 1.83 1.33
CA GLU A 153 -1.32 3.20 1.85
C GLU A 153 -0.05 3.59 2.61
N LEU A 154 0.46 2.69 3.45
CA LEU A 154 1.72 2.88 4.18
C LEU A 154 2.90 3.09 3.23
N MET A 155 2.99 2.29 2.17
CA MET A 155 4.07 2.34 1.16
C MET A 155 3.96 3.49 0.16
N THR A 156 2.89 4.30 0.19
CA THR A 156 2.68 5.30 -0.88
C THR A 156 2.22 6.67 -0.40
N ARG A 157 1.77 6.82 0.86
CA ARG A 157 1.23 8.08 1.36
C ARG A 157 2.30 9.15 1.60
N HIS A 158 3.22 8.89 2.52
CA HIS A 158 4.19 9.89 3.00
C HIS A 158 5.49 9.79 2.21
N LYS A 159 5.51 10.43 1.04
CA LYS A 159 6.53 10.24 0.00
C LYS A 159 7.97 10.31 0.51
N SER A 160 8.32 11.35 1.27
CA SER A 160 9.67 11.51 1.82
C SER A 160 10.01 10.44 2.87
N THR A 161 9.12 10.16 3.81
CA THR A 161 9.31 9.12 4.85
C THR A 161 9.51 7.75 4.22
N VAL A 162 8.68 7.41 3.24
CA VAL A 162 8.74 6.12 2.57
C VAL A 162 10.00 5.99 1.70
N ALA A 163 10.41 7.06 1.01
CA ALA A 163 11.65 7.06 0.23
C ALA A 163 12.90 6.85 1.10
N GLU A 164 12.92 7.49 2.28
CA GLU A 164 13.96 7.26 3.29
C GLU A 164 13.96 5.80 3.76
N PHE A 165 12.77 5.26 4.08
CA PHE A 165 12.60 3.86 4.47
C PHE A 165 13.15 2.91 3.39
N PHE A 166 12.73 3.02 2.13
CA PHE A 166 13.19 2.15 1.05
C PHE A 166 14.69 2.23 0.80
N SER A 167 15.26 3.43 0.92
CA SER A 167 16.70 3.62 0.72
C SER A 167 17.51 2.91 1.81
N LYS A 168 17.06 2.98 3.07
CA LYS A 168 17.71 2.33 4.21
C LYS A 168 17.50 0.81 4.24
N ASN A 169 16.34 0.35 3.79
CA ASN A 169 15.87 -1.03 3.96
C ASN A 169 15.82 -1.83 2.65
N TYR A 170 16.46 -1.32 1.59
CA TYR A 170 16.33 -1.81 0.23
C TYR A 170 16.45 -3.34 0.11
N ASP A 171 17.56 -3.89 0.61
CA ASP A 171 17.93 -5.29 0.34
C ASP A 171 16.92 -6.27 0.91
N TRP A 172 16.58 -6.15 2.19
CA TRP A 172 15.61 -7.06 2.81
C TRP A 172 14.19 -6.79 2.30
N PHE A 173 13.80 -5.52 2.11
CA PHE A 173 12.43 -5.17 1.74
C PHE A 173 12.09 -5.69 0.36
N PHE A 174 12.93 -5.40 -0.66
CA PHE A 174 12.65 -5.85 -2.02
C PHE A 174 12.88 -7.35 -2.20
N ALA A 175 13.77 -7.97 -1.42
CA ALA A 175 13.87 -9.43 -1.37
C ALA A 175 12.55 -10.06 -0.91
N GLU A 176 12.02 -9.65 0.26
CA GLU A 176 10.76 -10.15 0.82
C GLU A 176 9.55 -9.79 -0.06
N PHE A 177 9.49 -8.56 -0.59
CA PHE A 177 8.42 -8.11 -1.47
C PHE A 177 8.35 -8.97 -2.73
N ASN A 178 9.48 -9.17 -3.41
CA ASN A 178 9.55 -9.96 -4.63
C ASN A 178 9.27 -11.44 -4.35
N SER A 179 9.89 -12.01 -3.31
CA SER A 179 9.71 -13.43 -2.99
C SER A 179 8.28 -13.73 -2.55
N LYS A 180 7.75 -13.01 -1.55
CA LYS A 180 6.47 -13.33 -0.92
C LYS A 180 5.25 -12.83 -1.72
N LEU A 181 5.32 -11.64 -2.32
CA LEU A 181 4.13 -11.03 -2.95
C LEU A 181 4.08 -11.18 -4.47
N ILE A 182 5.22 -11.42 -5.14
CA ILE A 182 5.27 -11.58 -6.60
C ILE A 182 5.48 -13.05 -6.98
N LEU A 183 6.55 -13.68 -6.50
CA LEU A 183 6.97 -15.01 -6.94
C LEU A 183 6.21 -16.14 -6.27
N SER A 184 6.05 -16.09 -4.95
CA SER A 184 5.35 -17.12 -4.16
C SER A 184 3.84 -16.89 -4.06
N ALA A 185 3.34 -15.77 -4.58
CA ALA A 185 1.91 -15.46 -4.51
C ALA A 185 1.11 -16.47 -5.34
N SER A 186 0.48 -17.43 -4.64
CA SER A 186 -0.49 -18.38 -5.19
C SER A 186 -1.75 -17.67 -5.70
N ASN A 187 -2.06 -16.51 -5.12
CA ASN A 187 -3.23 -15.72 -5.44
C ASN A 187 -2.95 -14.68 -6.55
N TYR A 188 -3.67 -14.83 -7.67
CA TYR A 188 -3.70 -13.89 -8.78
C TYR A 188 -3.91 -12.42 -8.32
N PHE A 189 -4.85 -12.18 -7.40
CA PHE A 189 -5.19 -10.84 -6.93
C PHE A 189 -3.98 -10.17 -6.27
N ILE A 190 -3.30 -10.87 -5.35
CA ILE A 190 -2.11 -10.35 -4.66
C ILE A 190 -0.97 -10.13 -5.64
N ARG A 191 -0.69 -11.09 -6.51
CA ARG A 191 0.39 -10.96 -7.50
C ARG A 191 0.18 -9.71 -8.35
N ARG A 192 -1.02 -9.53 -8.92
CA ARG A 192 -1.35 -8.34 -9.72
C ARG A 192 -1.22 -7.04 -8.92
N GLN A 193 -1.79 -6.99 -7.72
CA GLN A 193 -1.75 -5.80 -6.88
C GLN A 193 -0.33 -5.45 -6.41
N ALA A 194 0.51 -6.46 -6.14
CA ALA A 194 1.91 -6.27 -5.76
C ALA A 194 2.74 -5.70 -6.93
N VAL A 195 2.58 -6.21 -8.15
CA VAL A 195 3.27 -5.66 -9.33
C VAL A 195 2.82 -4.22 -9.61
N GLN A 196 1.52 -3.93 -9.46
CA GLN A 196 1.00 -2.57 -9.57
C GLN A 196 1.58 -1.64 -8.49
N LEU A 197 1.67 -2.09 -7.24
CA LEU A 197 2.28 -1.33 -6.15
C LEU A 197 3.77 -1.09 -6.40
N LEU A 198 4.51 -2.09 -6.86
CA LEU A 198 5.92 -1.94 -7.21
C LEU A 198 6.11 -0.89 -8.31
N ARG A 199 5.29 -0.91 -9.36
CA ARG A 199 5.26 0.12 -10.39
C ARG A 199 5.05 1.51 -9.79
N ASP A 200 4.05 1.66 -8.92
CA ASP A 200 3.74 2.93 -8.27
C ASP A 200 4.91 3.42 -7.38
N ILE A 201 5.61 2.51 -6.69
CA ILE A 201 6.81 2.79 -5.88
C ILE A 201 7.96 3.27 -6.78
N LEU A 202 8.24 2.58 -7.88
CA LEU A 202 9.38 2.88 -8.75
C LEU A 202 9.17 4.16 -9.58
N LEU A 203 7.92 4.53 -9.90
CA LEU A 203 7.59 5.75 -10.63
C LEU A 203 7.53 7.00 -9.74
N GLU A 204 7.49 6.83 -8.42
CA GLU A 204 7.46 7.93 -7.48
C GLU A 204 8.78 8.72 -7.53
N ARG A 205 8.68 10.05 -7.69
CA ARG A 205 9.86 10.92 -7.91
C ARG A 205 10.84 10.85 -6.73
N SER A 206 10.31 10.79 -5.50
CA SER A 206 11.14 10.68 -4.30
C SER A 206 11.93 9.37 -4.21
N ASN A 207 11.53 8.34 -4.97
CA ASN A 207 12.17 7.02 -5.00
C ASN A 207 13.17 6.86 -6.18
N SER A 208 13.64 7.94 -6.81
CA SER A 208 14.49 7.85 -8.01
C SER A 208 15.76 7.00 -7.80
N ALA A 209 16.44 7.13 -6.65
CA ALA A 209 17.61 6.32 -6.32
C ALA A 209 17.26 4.83 -6.15
N VAL A 210 16.14 4.54 -5.48
CA VAL A 210 15.61 3.18 -5.31
C VAL A 210 15.24 2.57 -6.66
N MET A 211 14.60 3.36 -7.53
CA MET A 211 14.25 2.97 -8.89
C MET A 211 15.49 2.59 -9.69
N MET A 212 16.50 3.47 -9.72
CA MET A 212 17.75 3.21 -10.44
C MET A 212 18.45 1.94 -9.95
N ARG A 213 18.47 1.70 -8.63
CA ARG A 213 19.02 0.46 -8.05
C ARG A 213 18.20 -0.76 -8.49
N TYR A 214 16.87 -0.67 -8.47
CA TYR A 214 15.97 -1.78 -8.84
C TYR A 214 16.11 -2.17 -10.31
N VAL A 215 16.11 -1.19 -11.22
CA VAL A 215 16.19 -1.44 -12.67
C VAL A 215 17.60 -1.81 -13.15
N SER A 216 18.57 -1.84 -12.23
CA SER A 216 19.94 -2.28 -12.49
C SER A 216 20.21 -3.72 -12.03
N SER A 217 19.25 -4.38 -11.36
CA SER A 217 19.39 -5.78 -10.93
C SER A 217 18.97 -6.75 -12.03
N LYS A 218 19.84 -7.73 -12.28
CA LYS A 218 19.56 -8.86 -13.15
C LYS A 218 18.43 -9.73 -12.62
N GLU A 219 18.40 -10.01 -11.32
CA GLU A 219 17.33 -10.84 -10.74
C GLU A 219 15.97 -10.17 -10.95
N HIS A 220 15.87 -8.87 -10.70
CA HIS A 220 14.62 -8.13 -10.88
C HIS A 220 14.17 -8.10 -12.35
N LEU A 221 15.10 -7.93 -13.31
CA LEU A 221 14.77 -8.03 -14.73
C LEU A 221 14.16 -9.39 -15.06
N MET A 222 14.75 -10.48 -14.56
CA MET A 222 14.27 -11.83 -14.84
C MET A 222 12.86 -12.06 -14.29
N ILE A 223 12.55 -11.52 -13.11
CA ILE A 223 11.19 -11.56 -12.54
C ILE A 223 10.21 -10.94 -13.54
N HIS A 224 10.46 -9.71 -13.99
CA HIS A 224 9.54 -9.02 -14.88
C HIS A 224 9.46 -9.62 -16.28
N MET A 225 10.57 -10.13 -16.83
CA MET A 225 10.55 -10.87 -18.10
C MET A 225 9.73 -12.17 -18.02
N ASN A 226 9.73 -12.84 -16.88
CA ASN A 226 8.88 -14.01 -16.66
C ASN A 226 7.40 -13.62 -16.50
N LEU A 227 7.11 -12.53 -15.78
CA LEU A 227 5.73 -12.04 -15.63
C LEU A 227 5.10 -11.55 -16.93
N LEU A 228 5.90 -11.08 -17.91
CA LEU A 228 5.41 -10.81 -19.26
C LEU A 228 4.85 -12.07 -19.97
N ARG A 229 5.13 -13.26 -19.43
CA ARG A 229 4.63 -14.55 -19.93
C ARG A 229 3.58 -15.17 -19.00
N ASP A 230 3.11 -14.46 -17.97
CA ASP A 230 2.03 -14.92 -17.08
C ASP A 230 0.74 -15.15 -17.87
N ASP A 231 -0.09 -16.12 -17.50
CA ASP A 231 -1.34 -16.42 -18.22
C ASP A 231 -2.33 -15.25 -18.18
N SER A 232 -2.23 -14.37 -17.19
CA SER A 232 -3.08 -13.19 -17.06
C SER A 232 -2.52 -11.99 -17.82
N ILE A 233 -3.25 -11.54 -18.85
CA ILE A 233 -2.97 -10.28 -19.55
C ILE A 233 -2.87 -9.08 -18.61
N ALA A 234 -3.66 -9.06 -17.54
CA ALA A 234 -3.64 -7.97 -16.57
C ALA A 234 -2.31 -7.92 -15.78
N ILE A 235 -1.71 -9.07 -15.47
CA ILE A 235 -0.38 -9.14 -14.86
C ILE A 235 0.69 -8.78 -15.88
N GLN A 236 0.58 -9.26 -17.12
CA GLN A 236 1.52 -8.92 -18.19
C GLN A 236 1.60 -7.41 -18.39
N VAL A 237 0.47 -6.70 -18.38
CA VAL A 237 0.41 -5.23 -18.52
C VAL A 237 1.11 -4.52 -17.36
N GLU A 238 0.87 -4.94 -16.11
CA GLU A 238 1.56 -4.35 -14.96
C GLU A 238 3.07 -4.64 -15.00
N ALA A 239 3.45 -5.85 -15.39
CA ALA A 239 4.86 -6.24 -15.57
C ALA A 239 5.53 -5.42 -16.68
N PHE A 240 4.82 -5.13 -17.76
CA PHE A 240 5.32 -4.26 -18.84
C PHE A 240 5.63 -2.85 -18.35
N HIS A 241 4.78 -2.27 -17.49
CA HIS A 241 5.03 -0.94 -16.92
C HIS A 241 6.28 -0.88 -16.04
N VAL A 242 6.69 -1.98 -15.43
CA VAL A 242 7.97 -2.07 -14.70
C VAL A 242 9.12 -2.40 -15.67
N PHE A 243 8.94 -3.36 -16.58
CA PHE A 243 9.93 -3.77 -17.58
C PHE A 243 10.40 -2.58 -18.45
N LYS A 244 9.48 -1.69 -18.85
CA LYS A 244 9.86 -0.51 -19.65
C LYS A 244 10.88 0.39 -18.94
N LEU A 245 10.92 0.39 -17.60
CA LEU A 245 11.92 1.17 -16.84
C LEU A 245 13.33 0.60 -17.01
N PHE A 246 13.48 -0.72 -17.09
CA PHE A 246 14.75 -1.37 -17.40
C PHE A 246 15.26 -0.96 -18.78
N VAL A 247 14.38 -1.04 -19.79
CA VAL A 247 14.72 -0.64 -21.17
C VAL A 247 14.93 0.88 -21.28
N ALA A 248 14.28 1.66 -20.43
CA ALA A 248 14.41 3.11 -20.42
C ALA A 248 15.70 3.60 -19.76
N ASN A 249 16.34 2.78 -18.92
CA ASN A 249 17.54 3.14 -18.16
C ASN A 249 18.69 3.53 -19.10
N LYS A 250 19.21 4.76 -18.94
CA LYS A 250 20.35 5.26 -19.73
C LYS A 250 21.69 4.70 -19.24
N GLU A 251 21.76 4.33 -17.97
CA GLU A 251 22.94 3.74 -17.30
C GLU A 251 22.77 2.23 -17.17
N GLN A 252 22.26 1.59 -18.22
CA GLN A 252 21.88 0.19 -18.20
C GLN A 252 23.12 -0.72 -18.01
N PRO A 253 23.17 -1.56 -16.95
CA PRO A 253 24.30 -2.44 -16.73
C PRO A 253 24.56 -3.41 -17.90
N PRO A 254 25.82 -3.81 -18.16
CA PRO A 254 26.16 -4.72 -19.26
C PRO A 254 25.40 -6.04 -19.24
N GLU A 255 25.14 -6.60 -18.06
CA GLU A 255 24.38 -7.84 -17.90
C GLU A 255 22.92 -7.71 -18.37
N ILE A 256 22.25 -6.62 -18.01
CA ILE A 256 20.88 -6.32 -18.46
C ILE A 256 20.87 -6.17 -19.98
N THR A 257 21.83 -5.40 -20.52
CA THR A 257 21.99 -5.22 -21.97
C THR A 257 22.21 -6.54 -22.71
N SER A 258 23.05 -7.42 -22.15
CA SER A 258 23.29 -8.75 -22.70
C SER A 258 22.00 -9.59 -22.72
N ILE A 259 21.24 -9.60 -21.62
CA ILE A 259 19.98 -10.36 -21.54
C ILE A 259 18.95 -9.86 -22.56
N LEU A 260 18.78 -8.54 -22.69
CA LEU A 260 17.88 -7.96 -23.68
C LEU A 260 18.33 -8.30 -25.11
N ARG A 261 19.63 -8.27 -25.40
CA ARG A 261 20.18 -8.63 -26.71
C ARG A 261 19.94 -10.11 -27.03
N THR A 262 20.27 -11.02 -26.10
CA THR A 262 20.06 -12.47 -26.26
C THR A 262 18.58 -12.82 -26.50
N ASN A 263 17.66 -12.08 -25.90
CA ASN A 263 16.22 -12.30 -26.02
C ASN A 263 15.52 -11.41 -27.06
N ARG A 264 16.29 -10.62 -27.83
CA ARG A 264 15.77 -9.57 -28.73
C ARG A 264 14.64 -10.05 -29.63
N SER A 265 14.87 -11.12 -30.39
CA SER A 265 13.86 -11.62 -31.36
C SER A 265 12.58 -12.08 -30.67
N LYS A 266 12.68 -12.72 -29.50
CA LYS A 266 11.53 -13.19 -28.73
C LYS A 266 10.74 -12.03 -28.13
N LEU A 267 11.44 -11.04 -27.58
CA LEU A 267 10.85 -9.82 -27.02
C LEU A 267 10.10 -9.03 -28.08
N LEU A 268 10.72 -8.80 -29.25
CA LEU A 268 10.10 -8.05 -30.34
C LEU A 268 8.85 -8.76 -30.88
N ARG A 269 8.89 -10.09 -31.02
CA ARG A 269 7.71 -10.87 -31.42
C ARG A 269 6.59 -10.72 -30.39
N PHE A 270 6.88 -10.90 -29.11
CA PHE A 270 5.90 -10.71 -28.05
C PHE A 270 5.29 -9.30 -28.07
N LEU A 271 6.12 -8.25 -28.06
CA LEU A 271 5.68 -6.86 -27.99
C LEU A 271 4.83 -6.42 -29.20
N LYS A 272 5.04 -7.04 -30.37
CA LYS A 272 4.22 -6.76 -31.56
C LYS A 272 2.77 -7.20 -31.39
N ASP A 273 2.57 -8.38 -30.80
CA ASP A 273 1.25 -8.99 -30.61
C ASP A 273 0.63 -8.63 -29.25
N PHE A 274 1.41 -7.99 -28.37
CA PHE A 274 0.99 -7.62 -27.02
C PHE A 274 0.03 -6.43 -27.04
N THR A 275 -1.19 -6.63 -26.55
CA THR A 275 -2.27 -5.64 -26.51
C THR A 275 -2.87 -5.57 -25.10
N THR A 276 -3.41 -4.41 -24.73
CA THR A 276 -4.12 -4.22 -23.46
C THR A 276 -5.53 -4.80 -23.49
N VAL A 277 -6.13 -4.97 -22.29
CA VAL A 277 -7.56 -5.29 -22.14
C VAL A 277 -8.43 -4.12 -22.61
N GLU A 278 -7.99 -2.89 -22.37
CA GLU A 278 -8.66 -1.67 -22.82
C GLU A 278 -8.34 -1.44 -24.30
N LYS A 279 -9.38 -1.34 -25.13
CA LYS A 279 -9.23 -0.93 -26.53
C LYS A 279 -8.85 0.55 -26.57
N ASP A 280 -7.82 0.88 -27.36
CA ASP A 280 -7.35 2.25 -27.62
C ASP A 280 -6.59 2.97 -26.48
N ASP A 281 -5.87 2.25 -25.61
CA ASP A 281 -4.89 2.88 -24.70
C ASP A 281 -3.70 3.45 -25.48
N LYS A 282 -3.85 4.68 -25.96
CA LYS A 282 -2.84 5.42 -26.71
C LYS A 282 -1.52 5.58 -25.95
N LYS A 283 -1.57 5.67 -24.61
CA LYS A 283 -0.38 5.85 -23.79
C LYS A 283 0.41 4.55 -23.73
N PHE A 284 -0.27 3.43 -23.53
CA PHE A 284 0.36 2.12 -23.55
C PHE A 284 1.00 1.83 -24.92
N GLU A 285 0.29 2.11 -26.02
CA GLU A 285 0.83 1.89 -27.36
C GLU A 285 2.07 2.76 -27.65
N ALA A 286 2.09 4.01 -27.16
CA ALA A 286 3.26 4.89 -27.27
C ALA A 286 4.46 4.38 -26.43
N ASP A 287 4.20 3.92 -25.20
CA ASP A 287 5.23 3.29 -24.35
C ASP A 287 5.78 2.03 -25.03
N LYS A 288 4.91 1.19 -25.60
CA LYS A 288 5.26 -0.05 -26.31
C LYS A 288 6.13 0.23 -27.53
N ALA A 289 5.73 1.20 -28.36
CA ALA A 289 6.52 1.63 -29.51
C ALA A 289 7.92 2.13 -29.10
N THR A 290 8.01 2.87 -28.00
CA THR A 290 9.28 3.34 -27.44
C THR A 290 10.17 2.18 -27.00
N VAL A 291 9.60 1.19 -26.29
CA VAL A 291 10.33 -0.01 -25.85
C VAL A 291 10.82 -0.82 -27.06
N ILE A 292 9.97 -1.04 -28.07
CA ILE A 292 10.34 -1.73 -29.32
C ILE A 292 11.51 -1.02 -30.01
N SER A 293 11.41 0.30 -30.18
CA SER A 293 12.46 1.10 -30.81
C SER A 293 13.80 0.98 -30.08
N LYS A 294 13.78 1.06 -28.75
CA LYS A 294 14.98 0.88 -27.92
C LYS A 294 15.58 -0.52 -28.05
N ILE A 295 14.76 -1.57 -28.03
CA ILE A 295 15.23 -2.95 -28.18
C ILE A 295 15.82 -3.19 -29.58
N LEU A 296 15.25 -2.60 -30.63
CA LEU A 296 15.80 -2.64 -31.99
C LEU A 296 17.18 -1.95 -32.08
N ALA A 297 17.35 -0.84 -31.37
CA ALA A 297 18.59 -0.07 -31.33
C ALA A 297 19.71 -0.74 -30.52
N LEU A 298 19.42 -1.75 -29.70
CA LEU A 298 20.44 -2.58 -29.07
C LEU A 298 21.17 -3.35 -30.17
N ALA A 299 22.31 -2.80 -30.62
CA ALA A 299 23.12 -3.35 -31.70
C ALA A 299 23.22 -4.88 -31.57
N GLY A 300 22.87 -5.58 -32.66
CA GLY A 300 23.14 -7.01 -32.76
C GLY A 300 24.65 -7.18 -32.73
N ALA A 301 25.16 -7.97 -31.79
CA ALA A 301 26.37 -8.69 -32.11
C ALA A 301 25.92 -9.69 -33.18
N GLU A 302 26.12 -9.32 -34.44
CA GLU A 302 26.10 -10.29 -35.53
C GLU A 302 27.17 -11.33 -35.17
N ASN A 303 26.72 -12.56 -34.96
CA ASN A 303 27.58 -13.73 -35.08
C ASN A 303 27.78 -14.03 -36.57
#